data_AF-A0A2D5BMV3-F1
#
_entry.id   AF-A0A2D5BMV3-F1
#
_cell.length_a   1.000
_cell.length_b   1.000
_cell.length_c   1.000
_cell.angle_alpha   90.00
_cell.angle_beta   90.00
_cell.angle_gamma   90.00
#
_symmetry.space_group_name_H-M   'P 1'
#
loop_
_entity.id
_entity.type
_entity.pdbx_description
1 polymer ?
#
loop_
_entity_poly.entity_id
_entity_poly.type
_entity_poly.pdbx_seq_one_letter_code
_entity_poly.pdbx_strand_id
1 'polypeptide(L)'
;MTDPAPLLLIPTQLERARLERIAGALPRNTTLCGLGPVAAAARTASLIAASRPSSVVLVGIAGTFDVEAFPVASAMSFDSTAIDAPALDLPAWPGDGETPAVDGPLALTHGVGGSLLLTVHHPSDGHEDVEDRRGRHPTTIGEDMEAWGVAFACALAKLPLQVARGASNVVGDRHHGNWRIDESLAAAWALVKRRWEPES
;
A
#
# COMPACT_ATOMS: atom_id res chain seq x y z
N MET A 1 -4.42 21.46 -22.52
CA MET A 1 -4.03 20.10 -22.09
C MET A 1 -4.73 19.85 -20.78
N THR A 2 -5.49 18.77 -20.64
CA THR A 2 -6.09 18.39 -19.35
C THR A 2 -4.96 18.01 -18.38
N ASP A 3 -5.03 18.48 -17.14
CA ASP A 3 -4.05 18.09 -16.13
C ASP A 3 -4.00 16.56 -15.97
N PRO A 4 -2.80 15.97 -15.76
CA PRO A 4 -2.66 14.54 -15.63
C PRO A 4 -3.44 14.04 -14.41
N ALA A 5 -4.26 13.01 -14.58
CA ALA A 5 -5.12 12.47 -13.52
C ALA A 5 -4.36 11.48 -12.60
N PRO A 6 -4.76 11.33 -11.32
CA PRO A 6 -4.17 10.37 -10.37
C PRO A 6 -4.35 8.91 -10.81
N LEU A 7 -3.28 8.12 -10.86
CA LEU A 7 -3.34 6.68 -11.18
C LEU A 7 -3.84 5.88 -9.96
N LEU A 8 -4.94 5.13 -10.10
CA LEU A 8 -5.42 4.21 -9.06
C LEU A 8 -4.85 2.80 -9.29
N LEU A 9 -4.11 2.31 -8.31
CA LEU A 9 -3.55 0.97 -8.28
C LEU A 9 -4.30 0.08 -7.30
N ILE A 10 -4.58 -1.15 -7.75
CA ILE A 10 -5.15 -2.22 -6.94
C ILE A 10 -4.24 -3.45 -7.05
N PRO A 11 -3.87 -4.13 -5.94
CA PRO A 11 -2.95 -5.27 -5.99
C PRO A 11 -3.43 -6.42 -6.88
N THR A 12 -4.67 -6.88 -6.67
CA THR A 12 -5.16 -8.13 -7.25
C THR A 12 -6.48 -7.96 -8.00
N GLN A 13 -6.75 -8.89 -8.93
CA GLN A 13 -8.04 -8.95 -9.62
C GLN A 13 -9.20 -9.22 -8.66
N LEU A 14 -8.96 -9.97 -7.58
CA LEU A 14 -9.95 -10.23 -6.53
C LEU A 14 -10.39 -8.94 -5.85
N GLU A 15 -9.43 -8.15 -5.37
CA GLU A 15 -9.70 -6.86 -4.74
C GLU A 15 -10.36 -5.89 -5.70
N ARG A 16 -9.90 -5.83 -6.96
CA ARG A 16 -10.51 -4.98 -7.99
C ARG A 16 -11.96 -5.33 -8.22
N ALA A 17 -12.28 -6.60 -8.45
CA ALA A 17 -13.66 -7.03 -8.71
C ALA A 17 -14.59 -6.78 -7.52
N ARG A 18 -14.08 -6.93 -6.29
CA ARG A 18 -14.83 -6.61 -5.07
C ARG A 18 -15.05 -5.10 -4.92
N LEU A 19 -14.00 -4.32 -5.11
CA LEU A 19 -14.07 -2.87 -5.00
C LEU A 19 -14.95 -2.24 -6.09
N GLU A 20 -14.91 -2.74 -7.34
CA GLU A 20 -15.82 -2.32 -8.42
C GLU A 20 -17.29 -2.52 -8.02
N ARG A 21 -17.62 -3.64 -7.38
CA ARG A 21 -18.98 -3.90 -6.87
C ARG A 21 -19.39 -2.92 -5.78
N ILE A 22 -18.46 -2.60 -4.87
CA ILE A 22 -18.70 -1.70 -3.73
C ILE A 22 -18.86 -0.24 -4.20
N ALA A 23 -17.96 0.21 -5.08
CA ALA A 23 -17.91 1.58 -5.57
C ALA A 23 -18.92 1.85 -6.71
N GLY A 24 -19.42 0.81 -7.36
CA GLY A 24 -20.28 0.88 -8.55
C GLY A 24 -19.50 1.20 -9.83
N ALA A 25 -18.60 2.18 -9.78
CA ALA A 25 -17.67 2.49 -10.85
C ALA A 25 -16.32 2.96 -10.27
N LEU A 26 -15.23 2.51 -10.88
CA LEU A 26 -13.88 2.98 -10.55
C LEU A 26 -13.42 4.04 -11.55
N PRO A 27 -12.46 4.90 -11.15
CA PRO A 27 -11.81 5.83 -12.06
C PRO A 27 -11.30 5.13 -13.32
N ARG A 28 -11.37 5.81 -14.47
CA ARG A 28 -10.93 5.23 -15.75
C ARG A 28 -9.47 4.79 -15.76
N ASN A 29 -8.63 5.46 -14.99
CA ASN A 29 -7.21 5.17 -14.82
C ASN A 29 -6.95 4.24 -13.63
N THR A 30 -7.82 3.24 -13.45
CA THR A 30 -7.61 2.16 -12.48
C THR A 30 -6.95 0.95 -13.15
N THR A 31 -5.89 0.43 -12.53
CA THR A 31 -5.15 -0.72 -13.05
C THR A 31 -4.59 -1.59 -11.92
N LEU A 32 -4.08 -2.77 -12.29
CA LEU A 32 -3.46 -3.69 -11.35
C LEU A 32 -1.96 -3.43 -11.22
N CYS A 33 -1.44 -3.39 -10.00
CA CYS A 33 0.01 -3.39 -9.76
C CYS A 33 0.59 -4.80 -9.56
N GLY A 34 -0.24 -5.80 -9.24
CA GLY A 34 0.19 -7.17 -8.97
C GLY A 34 0.51 -7.40 -7.49
N LEU A 35 0.50 -8.68 -7.09
CA LEU A 35 0.76 -9.13 -5.72
C LEU A 35 2.27 -9.18 -5.46
N GLY A 36 2.70 -8.64 -4.32
CA GLY A 36 4.10 -8.69 -3.89
C GLY A 36 4.95 -7.50 -4.36
N PRO A 37 6.08 -7.24 -3.67
CA PRO A 37 6.79 -5.97 -3.82
C PRO A 37 7.44 -5.81 -5.19
N VAL A 38 7.94 -6.90 -5.77
CA VAL A 38 8.62 -6.88 -7.08
C VAL A 38 7.64 -6.57 -8.22
N ALA A 39 6.50 -7.28 -8.25
CA ALA A 39 5.48 -7.06 -9.27
C ALA A 39 4.92 -5.64 -9.16
N ALA A 40 4.59 -5.22 -7.93
CA ALA A 40 4.09 -3.89 -7.65
C ALA A 40 5.06 -2.79 -8.10
N ALA A 41 6.36 -2.92 -7.80
CA ALA A 41 7.38 -1.96 -8.23
C ALA A 41 7.51 -1.89 -9.76
N ALA A 42 7.73 -3.04 -10.42
CA ALA A 42 7.96 -3.10 -11.86
C ALA A 42 6.75 -2.60 -12.66
N ARG A 43 5.53 -2.98 -12.24
CA ARG A 43 4.30 -2.55 -12.90
C ARG A 43 4.05 -1.06 -12.67
N THR A 44 4.23 -0.56 -11.45
CA THR A 44 4.05 0.86 -11.14
C THR A 44 5.01 1.72 -11.95
N ALA A 45 6.29 1.38 -12.00
CA ALA A 45 7.28 2.12 -12.80
C ALA A 45 6.90 2.14 -14.30
N SER A 46 6.52 0.98 -14.85
CA SER A 46 6.06 0.85 -16.24
C SER A 46 4.83 1.70 -16.53
N LEU A 47 3.86 1.75 -15.61
CA LEU A 47 2.63 2.53 -15.75
C LEU A 47 2.89 4.03 -15.65
N ILE A 48 3.70 4.46 -14.68
CA ILE A 48 4.11 5.86 -14.53
C ILE A 48 4.79 6.36 -15.82
N ALA A 49 5.72 5.59 -16.38
CA ALA A 49 6.42 5.95 -17.61
C ALA A 49 5.46 6.08 -18.81
N ALA A 50 4.42 5.24 -18.87
CA ALA A 50 3.47 5.22 -19.98
C ALA A 50 2.40 6.33 -19.88
N SER A 51 1.85 6.56 -18.69
CA SER A 51 0.68 7.45 -18.51
C SER A 51 1.00 8.81 -17.89
N ARG A 52 2.19 8.99 -17.31
CA ARG A 52 2.65 10.22 -16.65
C ARG A 52 1.59 10.83 -15.71
N PRO A 53 1.12 10.07 -14.71
CA PRO A 53 0.07 10.55 -13.80
C PRO A 53 0.60 11.68 -12.90
N SER A 54 -0.29 12.50 -12.35
CA SER A 54 0.09 13.55 -11.38
C SER A 54 0.41 13.01 -9.99
N SER A 55 -0.15 11.84 -9.67
CA SER A 55 -0.03 11.17 -8.38
C SER A 55 -0.41 9.70 -8.53
N VAL A 56 -0.08 8.90 -7.51
CA VAL A 56 -0.49 7.50 -7.43
C VAL A 56 -1.28 7.28 -6.15
N VAL A 57 -2.33 6.47 -6.22
CA VAL A 57 -3.11 6.02 -5.07
C VAL A 57 -3.13 4.50 -5.09
N LEU A 58 -2.73 3.89 -3.98
CA LEU A 58 -2.78 2.44 -3.79
C LEU A 58 -3.91 2.10 -2.82
N VAL A 59 -4.88 1.31 -3.30
CA VAL A 59 -6.01 0.84 -2.50
C VAL A 59 -6.05 -0.68 -2.49
N GLY A 60 -6.22 -1.25 -1.31
CA GLY A 60 -6.39 -2.68 -1.15
C GLY A 60 -6.62 -3.05 0.31
N ILE A 61 -6.39 -4.31 0.64
CA ILE A 61 -6.45 -4.80 2.03
C ILE A 61 -5.07 -4.95 2.65
N ALA A 62 -5.01 -5.01 3.98
CA ALA A 62 -3.83 -5.28 4.79
C ALA A 62 -4.23 -5.99 6.10
N GLY A 63 -3.27 -6.68 6.71
CA GLY A 63 -3.40 -7.13 8.10
C GLY A 63 -3.19 -5.97 9.07
N THR A 64 -3.94 -5.93 10.17
CA THR A 64 -3.73 -4.96 11.26
C THR A 64 -2.89 -5.56 12.40
N PHE A 65 -1.88 -4.81 12.87
CA PHE A 65 -1.17 -5.14 14.10
C PHE A 65 -1.85 -4.55 15.34
N ASP A 66 -2.73 -3.56 15.19
CA ASP A 66 -3.39 -2.89 16.31
C ASP A 66 -4.92 -2.92 16.08
N VAL A 67 -5.56 -3.93 16.67
CA VAL A 67 -7.01 -4.13 16.55
C VAL A 67 -7.82 -3.13 17.38
N GLU A 68 -7.21 -2.49 18.38
CA GLU A 68 -7.89 -1.51 19.22
C GLU A 68 -7.99 -0.18 18.47
N ALA A 69 -6.90 0.27 17.85
CA ALA A 69 -6.88 1.47 17.02
C ALA A 69 -7.50 1.25 15.64
N PHE A 70 -7.24 0.10 15.02
CA PHE A 70 -7.68 -0.26 13.67
C PHE A 70 -8.37 -1.62 13.66
N PRO A 71 -9.64 -1.70 14.12
CA PRO A 71 -10.41 -2.94 14.11
C PRO A 71 -10.53 -3.54 12.71
N VAL A 72 -10.71 -4.86 12.62
CA VAL A 72 -11.07 -5.52 11.35
C VAL A 72 -12.36 -4.90 10.80
N ALA A 73 -12.44 -4.75 9.48
CA ALA A 73 -13.46 -3.98 8.75
C ALA A 73 -13.33 -2.43 8.84
N SER A 74 -12.21 -1.92 9.38
CA SER A 74 -11.85 -0.50 9.30
C SER A 74 -10.79 -0.24 8.21
N ALA A 75 -10.22 0.97 8.17
CA ALA A 75 -9.16 1.34 7.24
C ALA A 75 -8.03 2.11 7.93
N MET A 76 -6.85 2.01 7.32
CA MET A 76 -5.60 2.60 7.76
C MET A 76 -5.03 3.49 6.66
N SER A 77 -4.50 4.63 7.08
CA SER A 77 -3.62 5.51 6.29
C SER A 77 -2.23 5.48 6.90
N PHE A 78 -1.21 5.73 6.07
CA PHE A 78 0.18 5.54 6.48
C PHE A 78 1.04 6.74 6.06
N ASP A 79 1.94 7.17 6.95
CA ASP A 79 2.94 8.20 6.68
C ASP A 79 4.17 7.64 5.97
N SER A 80 4.43 6.36 6.17
CA SER A 80 5.59 5.71 5.60
C SER A 80 5.35 4.23 5.36
N THR A 81 6.18 3.64 4.53
CA THR A 81 6.24 2.19 4.34
C THR A 81 7.67 1.70 4.39
N ALA A 82 7.90 0.54 4.98
CA ALA A 82 9.18 -0.17 5.00
C ALA A 82 9.01 -1.55 4.37
N ILE A 83 10.11 -2.15 3.91
CA ILE A 83 10.12 -3.54 3.46
C ILE A 83 10.74 -4.43 4.54
N ASP A 84 10.09 -5.57 4.80
CA ASP A 84 10.62 -6.62 5.66
C ASP A 84 11.72 -7.38 4.91
N ALA A 85 12.95 -6.89 5.04
CA ALA A 85 14.14 -7.48 4.46
C ALA A 85 15.22 -7.65 5.52
N PRO A 86 16.02 -8.74 5.45
CA PRO A 86 17.15 -8.92 6.35
C PRO A 86 18.15 -7.77 6.17
N ALA A 87 18.69 -7.27 7.27
CA ALA A 87 19.81 -6.34 7.22
C ALA A 87 21.02 -7.07 6.60
N LEU A 88 21.44 -6.62 5.42
CA LEU A 88 22.65 -7.09 4.77
C LEU A 88 23.74 -6.03 4.97
N ASP A 89 24.96 -6.46 5.25
CA ASP A 89 26.14 -5.59 5.30
C ASP A 89 26.66 -5.30 3.86
N LEU A 90 25.72 -5.09 2.95
CA LEU A 90 25.96 -4.77 1.55
C LEU A 90 25.17 -3.49 1.25
N PRO A 91 25.79 -2.47 0.64
CA PRO A 91 25.05 -1.30 0.23
C PRO A 91 23.97 -1.71 -0.77
N ALA A 92 22.78 -1.14 -0.62
CA ALA A 92 21.73 -1.26 -1.61
C ALA A 92 22.10 -0.46 -2.89
N TRP A 93 21.11 -0.08 -3.68
CA TRP A 93 21.34 0.78 -4.83
C TRP A 93 21.80 2.18 -4.38
N PRO A 94 22.98 2.67 -4.79
CA PRO A 94 23.58 3.91 -4.26
C PRO A 94 22.91 5.19 -4.79
N GLY A 95 21.90 5.08 -5.64
CA GLY A 95 21.36 6.19 -6.42
C GLY A 95 22.22 6.52 -7.64
N ASP A 96 21.82 7.55 -8.38
CA ASP A 96 22.45 7.99 -9.64
C ASP A 96 22.72 9.51 -9.70
N GLY A 97 22.63 10.20 -8.56
CA GLY A 97 22.85 11.64 -8.44
C GLY A 97 21.60 12.50 -8.70
N GLU A 98 20.63 12.00 -9.47
CA GLU A 98 19.30 12.61 -9.59
C GLU A 98 18.29 12.02 -8.60
N THR A 99 18.52 10.76 -8.24
CA THR A 99 17.74 10.00 -7.29
C THR A 99 18.64 9.52 -6.16
N PRO A 100 18.32 9.82 -4.89
CA PRO A 100 19.11 9.33 -3.77
C PRO A 100 18.99 7.81 -3.63
N ALA A 101 19.94 7.21 -2.93
CA ALA A 101 19.80 5.84 -2.44
C ALA A 101 18.49 5.72 -1.65
N VAL A 102 17.79 4.61 -1.85
CA VAL A 102 16.58 4.31 -1.10
C VAL A 102 16.90 3.20 -0.11
N ASP A 103 17.22 3.64 1.10
CA ASP A 103 17.48 2.78 2.23
C ASP A 103 16.44 3.07 3.32
N GLY A 104 15.73 2.05 3.78
CA GLY A 104 14.77 2.14 4.88
C GLY A 104 13.36 2.62 4.49
N PRO A 105 12.63 3.25 5.43
CA PRO A 105 11.25 3.66 5.21
C PRO A 105 11.09 4.78 4.19
N LEU A 106 10.11 4.63 3.30
CA LEU A 106 9.73 5.61 2.29
C LEU A 106 8.53 6.43 2.75
N ALA A 107 8.60 7.74 2.59
CA ALA A 107 7.50 8.65 2.93
C ALA A 107 6.31 8.51 1.98
N LEU A 108 5.12 8.60 2.54
CA LEU A 108 3.83 8.59 1.88
C LEU A 108 3.10 9.91 2.16
N THR A 109 2.12 10.23 1.32
CA THR A 109 1.30 11.43 1.50
C THR A 109 -0.02 11.10 2.20
N HIS A 110 -0.54 12.06 2.99
CA HIS A 110 -1.84 11.97 3.67
C HIS A 110 -1.94 10.87 4.74
N GLY A 111 -0.82 10.46 5.33
CA GLY A 111 -0.81 9.63 6.52
C GLY A 111 -1.10 10.43 7.80
N VAL A 112 -1.16 9.69 8.92
CA VAL A 112 -1.29 10.24 10.27
C VAL A 112 -0.01 9.96 11.04
N GLY A 113 0.53 10.98 11.71
CA GLY A 113 1.81 10.98 12.43
C GLY A 113 2.23 9.63 13.02
N GLY A 114 3.29 9.02 12.48
CA GLY A 114 3.96 7.83 13.03
C GLY A 114 3.42 6.48 12.55
N SER A 115 2.54 6.46 11.55
CA SER A 115 1.96 5.24 10.97
C SER A 115 2.87 4.61 9.90
N LEU A 116 3.43 3.43 10.21
CA LEU A 116 4.27 2.66 9.28
C LEU A 116 3.51 1.42 8.74
N LEU A 117 3.50 1.26 7.41
CA LEU A 117 3.06 0.03 6.74
C LEU A 117 4.26 -0.87 6.43
N LEU A 118 4.28 -2.08 6.95
CA LEU A 118 5.31 -3.05 6.64
C LEU A 118 4.93 -3.87 5.41
N THR A 119 5.68 -3.74 4.32
CA THR A 119 5.53 -4.60 3.14
C THR A 119 6.37 -5.85 3.31
N VAL A 120 5.74 -7.01 3.16
CA VAL A 120 6.37 -8.32 3.37
C VAL A 120 6.36 -9.15 2.09
N HIS A 121 7.31 -10.07 1.97
CA HIS A 121 7.30 -11.08 0.89
C HIS A 121 6.31 -12.21 1.15
N HIS A 122 6.09 -12.52 2.43
CA HIS A 122 5.15 -13.51 2.90
C HIS A 122 4.39 -12.94 4.11
N PRO A 123 3.05 -12.97 4.13
CA PRO A 123 2.27 -12.49 5.27
C PRO A 123 2.58 -13.29 6.53
N SER A 124 2.36 -12.72 7.72
CA SER A 124 2.68 -13.40 8.97
C SER A 124 1.82 -14.66 9.11
N ASP A 125 2.43 -15.78 9.48
CA ASP A 125 1.78 -17.07 9.69
C ASP A 125 1.83 -17.49 11.17
N GLY A 126 1.27 -16.63 12.02
CA GLY A 126 1.12 -16.87 13.45
C GLY A 126 1.94 -15.95 14.33
N HIS A 127 1.94 -16.27 15.62
CA HIS A 127 2.43 -15.39 16.68
C HIS A 127 3.94 -15.12 16.61
N GLU A 128 4.76 -16.10 16.21
CA GLU A 128 6.21 -15.94 16.14
C GLU A 128 6.62 -14.90 15.09
N ASP A 129 6.02 -14.95 13.90
CA ASP A 129 6.24 -13.96 12.84
C ASP A 129 5.80 -12.55 13.27
N VAL A 130 4.65 -12.46 13.96
CA VAL A 130 4.10 -11.19 14.45
C VAL A 130 5.07 -10.52 15.42
N GLU A 131 5.59 -11.28 16.39
CA GLU A 131 6.50 -10.77 17.41
C GLU A 131 7.87 -10.39 16.83
N ASP A 132 8.42 -11.21 15.92
CA ASP A 132 9.68 -10.89 15.23
C ASP A 132 9.55 -9.58 14.44
N ARG A 133 8.47 -9.43 13.66
CA ARG A 133 8.22 -8.20 12.88
C ARG A 133 8.01 -6.98 13.76
N ARG A 134 7.25 -7.09 14.86
CA ARG A 134 7.10 -6.00 15.83
C ARG A 134 8.43 -5.63 16.50
N GLY A 135 9.27 -6.61 16.80
CA GLY A 135 10.59 -6.38 17.36
C GLY A 135 11.49 -5.56 16.43
N ARG A 136 11.45 -5.86 15.12
CA ARG A 136 12.26 -5.18 14.10
C ARG A 136 11.64 -3.87 13.61
N HIS A 137 10.32 -3.75 13.65
CA HIS A 137 9.54 -2.61 13.15
C HIS A 137 8.50 -2.14 14.19
N PRO A 138 8.91 -1.53 15.32
CA PRO A 138 8.04 -1.28 16.46
C PRO A 138 6.90 -0.27 16.20
N THR A 139 7.00 0.54 15.14
CA THR A 139 5.98 1.52 14.76
C THR A 139 5.02 1.01 13.68
N THR A 140 5.13 -0.27 13.28
CA THR A 140 4.23 -0.83 12.27
C THR A 140 2.81 -0.98 12.81
N ILE A 141 1.83 -0.49 12.05
CA ILE A 141 0.40 -0.62 12.40
C ILE A 141 -0.31 -1.63 11.49
N GLY A 142 0.29 -2.00 10.37
CA GLY A 142 -0.25 -3.01 9.46
C GLY A 142 0.82 -3.63 8.57
N GLU A 143 0.48 -4.79 7.99
CA GLU A 143 1.30 -5.47 6.98
C GLU A 143 0.56 -5.61 5.64
N ASP A 144 1.27 -5.36 4.54
CA ASP A 144 0.80 -5.65 3.18
C ASP A 144 1.91 -6.30 2.35
N MET A 145 1.69 -6.45 1.04
CA MET A 145 2.68 -7.03 0.15
C MET A 145 3.11 -6.11 -1.01
N GLU A 146 2.59 -4.88 -1.12
CA GLU A 146 2.86 -4.03 -2.29
C GLU A 146 3.39 -2.64 -1.98
N ALA A 147 3.04 -2.04 -0.83
CA ALA A 147 3.18 -0.59 -0.64
C ALA A 147 4.61 -0.09 -0.85
N TRP A 148 5.62 -0.77 -0.29
CA TRP A 148 7.00 -0.36 -0.46
C TRP A 148 7.46 -0.42 -1.91
N GLY A 149 7.05 -1.44 -2.68
CA GLY A 149 7.38 -1.55 -4.10
C GLY A 149 6.76 -0.42 -4.92
N VAL A 150 5.50 -0.07 -4.65
CA VAL A 150 4.83 1.08 -5.28
C VAL A 150 5.51 2.39 -4.86
N ALA A 151 5.81 2.56 -3.57
CA ALA A 151 6.48 3.74 -3.04
C ALA A 151 7.86 3.93 -3.65
N PHE A 152 8.62 2.86 -3.84
CA PHE A 152 9.92 2.89 -4.50
C PHE A 152 9.80 3.43 -5.93
N ALA A 153 8.88 2.88 -6.73
CA ALA A 153 8.64 3.36 -8.09
C ALA A 153 8.18 4.84 -8.14
N CYS A 154 7.31 5.24 -7.21
CA CYS A 154 6.87 6.63 -7.07
C CYS A 154 8.01 7.57 -6.66
N ALA A 155 8.89 7.15 -5.76
CA ALA A 155 10.05 7.92 -5.31
C ALA A 155 11.03 8.16 -6.46
N LEU A 156 11.35 7.14 -7.26
CA LEU A 156 12.16 7.27 -8.47
C LEU A 156 11.55 8.29 -9.46
N ALA A 157 10.22 8.29 -9.58
CA ALA A 157 9.48 9.18 -10.46
C ALA A 157 9.17 10.56 -9.84
N LYS A 158 9.52 10.80 -8.57
CA LYS A 158 9.21 12.02 -7.81
C LYS A 158 7.69 12.32 -7.78
N LEU A 159 6.87 11.28 -7.69
CA LEU A 159 5.41 11.38 -7.64
C LEU A 159 4.87 11.17 -6.22
N PRO A 160 3.87 11.97 -5.80
CA PRO A 160 3.20 11.74 -4.53
C PRO A 160 2.40 10.42 -4.57
N LEU A 161 2.56 9.61 -3.53
CA LEU A 161 1.83 8.37 -3.31
C LEU A 161 0.94 8.50 -2.08
N GLN A 162 -0.33 8.11 -2.17
CA GLN A 162 -1.16 7.82 -1.02
C GLN A 162 -1.45 6.32 -0.96
N VAL A 163 -1.33 5.73 0.22
CA VAL A 163 -1.72 4.33 0.46
C VAL A 163 -2.90 4.30 1.44
N ALA A 164 -3.96 3.62 1.05
CA ALA A 164 -5.12 3.34 1.91
C ALA A 164 -5.35 1.83 1.94
N ARG A 165 -5.28 1.24 3.13
CA ARG A 165 -5.50 -0.19 3.32
C ARG A 165 -6.68 -0.46 4.23
N GLY A 166 -7.54 -1.37 3.81
CA GLY A 166 -8.60 -1.90 4.67
C GLY A 166 -8.03 -2.96 5.59
N ALA A 167 -8.30 -2.88 6.89
CA ALA A 167 -7.89 -3.89 7.87
C ALA A 167 -8.73 -5.16 7.68
N SER A 168 -8.30 -6.11 6.85
CA SER A 168 -9.09 -7.30 6.50
C SER A 168 -9.06 -8.40 7.56
N ASN A 169 -7.97 -8.47 8.31
CA ASN A 169 -7.69 -9.50 9.29
C ASN A 169 -6.68 -8.99 10.31
N VAL A 170 -6.60 -9.69 11.43
CA VAL A 170 -5.48 -9.53 12.39
C VAL A 170 -4.23 -10.16 11.77
N VAL A 171 -3.08 -9.50 11.89
CA VAL A 171 -1.80 -10.07 11.44
C VAL A 171 -1.55 -11.41 12.15
N GLY A 172 -1.09 -12.41 11.40
CA GLY A 172 -0.92 -13.78 11.88
C GLY A 172 -2.17 -14.65 11.80
N ASP A 173 -3.37 -14.11 11.58
CA ASP A 173 -4.59 -14.93 11.39
C ASP A 173 -4.72 -15.40 9.93
N ARG A 174 -4.42 -16.68 9.70
CA ARG A 174 -4.55 -17.34 8.40
C ARG A 174 -5.89 -18.03 8.17
N HIS A 175 -6.83 -17.95 9.11
CA HIS A 175 -8.18 -18.48 8.90
C HIS A 175 -8.97 -17.53 8.00
N HIS A 176 -8.89 -17.74 6.67
CA HIS A 176 -9.50 -16.87 5.67
C HIS A 176 -11.02 -16.67 5.86
N GLY A 177 -11.72 -17.57 6.57
CA GLY A 177 -13.13 -17.41 6.92
C GLY A 177 -13.42 -16.24 7.87
N ASN A 178 -12.43 -15.75 8.61
CA ASN A 178 -12.56 -14.61 9.52
C ASN A 178 -12.33 -13.27 8.80
N TRP A 179 -11.85 -13.28 7.56
CA TRP A 179 -11.43 -12.08 6.86
C TRP A 179 -12.63 -11.27 6.37
N ARG A 180 -12.60 -9.95 6.60
CA ARG A 180 -13.68 -9.02 6.25
C ARG A 180 -13.32 -8.17 5.04
N ILE A 181 -13.07 -8.84 3.91
CA ILE A 181 -12.49 -8.19 2.72
C ILE A 181 -13.38 -7.07 2.17
N ASP A 182 -14.69 -7.28 2.03
CA ASP A 182 -15.57 -6.31 1.37
C ASP A 182 -15.76 -5.05 2.23
N GLU A 183 -15.96 -5.21 3.53
CA GLU A 183 -16.11 -4.09 4.46
C GLU A 183 -14.81 -3.29 4.58
N SER A 184 -13.67 -3.98 4.64
CA SER A 184 -12.35 -3.34 4.68
C SER A 184 -12.03 -2.58 3.38
N LEU A 185 -12.35 -3.13 2.21
CA LEU A 185 -12.21 -2.43 0.94
C LEU A 185 -13.11 -1.19 0.86
N ALA A 186 -14.35 -1.29 1.35
CA ALA A 186 -15.27 -0.16 1.41
C ALA A 186 -14.72 0.97 2.31
N ALA A 187 -14.17 0.62 3.47
CA ALA A 187 -13.54 1.58 4.38
C ALA A 187 -12.30 2.25 3.73
N ALA A 188 -11.44 1.46 3.08
CA ALA A 188 -10.25 1.99 2.39
C ALA A 188 -10.62 2.94 1.25
N TRP A 189 -11.65 2.58 0.47
CA TRP A 189 -12.15 3.41 -0.61
C TRP A 189 -12.69 4.76 -0.13
N ALA A 190 -13.40 4.77 1.00
CA ALA A 190 -13.94 5.99 1.59
C ALA A 190 -12.85 7.03 1.92
N LEU A 191 -11.61 6.59 2.19
CA LEU A 191 -10.48 7.49 2.46
C LEU A 191 -9.97 8.23 1.21
N VAL A 192 -10.17 7.67 0.02
CA VAL A 192 -9.52 8.17 -1.20
C VAL A 192 -10.49 8.66 -2.28
N LYS A 193 -11.75 8.21 -2.26
CA LYS A 193 -12.73 8.46 -3.34
C LYS A 193 -12.94 9.93 -3.69
N ARG A 194 -12.82 10.84 -2.70
CA ARG A 194 -12.95 12.29 -2.87
C ARG A 194 -12.00 12.87 -3.93
N ARG A 195 -10.89 12.20 -4.23
CA ARG A 195 -9.94 12.60 -5.28
C ARG A 195 -10.53 12.55 -6.70
N TRP A 196 -11.61 11.80 -6.89
CA TRP A 196 -12.29 11.64 -8.17
C TRP A 196 -13.74 12.13 -8.15
N GLU A 197 -14.17 12.73 -7.03
CA GLU A 197 -15.45 13.42 -6.94
C GLU A 197 -15.27 14.86 -7.46
N PRO A 198 -16.25 15.44 -8.18
CA PRO A 198 -16.19 16.86 -8.54
C PRO A 198 -16.18 17.71 -7.26
N GLU A 199 -15.37 18.78 -7.24
CA GLU A 199 -15.51 19.82 -6.21
C GLU A 199 -16.97 20.32 -6.23
N SER A 200 -17.63 20.20 -5.08
CA SER A 200 -19.04 20.60 -4.89
C SER A 200 -19.17 22.09 -4.62
#